data_AF-A0A1Y6FKY5-F1
#
_entry.id   AF-A0A1Y6FKY5-F1
#
_cell.length_a   1.000
_cell.length_b   1.000
_cell.length_c   1.000
_cell.angle_alpha   90.00
_cell.angle_beta   90.00
_cell.angle_gamma   90.00
#
_symmetry.space_group_name_H-M   'P 1'
#
loop_
_entity.id
_entity.type
_entity.pdbx_description
1 polymer ?
#
loop_
_entity_poly.entity_id
_entity_poly.type
_entity_poly.pdbx_seq_one_letter_code
_entity_poly.pdbx_strand_id
1 'polypeptide(L)'
;MERPKNRFLEQLAKGLGIQLDKEEILREYASHIDEILMESDCQDEETVFDLIVSRLGSPEEIAQVWREEFSVTPSNMKWVFIFLNVLFFGGGSLLTLAHNIFQWEWLSVLWNHLTSIPTLIAFLYMFFWALLGYEIGKGFGHNGRVLLRKTFLLSLVPNLLLMVLTVFQIIPHSWFAPLLTKTFIIACIIFTIILYPVSWIGYRWGRKASI
;
A
#
# COMPACT_ATOMS: atom_id res chain seq x y z
N MET A 1 13.53 35.86 -14.53
CA MET A 1 12.29 35.11 -14.21
C MET A 1 12.53 33.80 -13.47
N GLU A 2 13.68 33.11 -13.62
CA GLU A 2 13.95 31.87 -12.87
C GLU A 2 14.21 32.06 -11.36
N ARG A 3 14.66 33.25 -10.94
CA ARG A 3 14.96 33.55 -9.53
C ARG A 3 13.76 33.45 -8.57
N PRO A 4 12.58 34.06 -8.84
CA PRO A 4 11.42 33.93 -7.96
C PRO A 4 10.89 32.48 -7.89
N LYS A 5 10.90 31.75 -9.01
CA LYS A 5 10.58 30.32 -9.05
C LYS A 5 11.50 29.50 -8.16
N ASN A 6 12.81 29.65 -8.32
CA ASN A 6 13.80 28.91 -7.54
C ASN A 6 13.70 29.22 -6.05
N ARG A 7 13.44 30.49 -5.69
CA ARG A 7 13.22 30.90 -4.30
C ARG A 7 11.99 30.23 -3.69
N PHE A 8 10.86 30.21 -4.40
CA PHE A 8 9.62 29.57 -3.94
C PHE A 8 9.83 28.06 -3.74
N LEU A 9 10.42 27.39 -4.73
CA LEU A 9 10.69 25.95 -4.67
C LEU A 9 11.68 25.60 -3.56
N GLU A 10 12.69 26.43 -3.28
CA GLU A 10 13.64 26.20 -2.19
C GLU A 10 12.99 26.35 -0.81
N GLN A 11 12.08 27.32 -0.64
CA GLN A 11 11.31 27.50 0.60
C GLN A 11 10.35 26.32 0.83
N LEU A 12 9.62 25.92 -0.21
CA LEU A 12 8.75 24.75 -0.16
C LEU A 12 9.55 23.47 0.13
N ALA A 13 10.71 23.31 -0.51
CA ALA A 13 11.64 22.20 -0.31
C ALA A 13 12.17 22.10 1.13
N LYS A 14 12.32 23.23 1.83
CA LYS A 14 12.70 23.28 3.26
C LYS A 14 11.53 22.89 4.16
N GLY A 15 10.30 23.33 3.83
CA GLY A 15 9.09 22.98 4.59
C GLY A 15 8.69 21.49 4.52
N LEU A 16 8.92 20.85 3.36
CA LEU A 16 8.57 19.44 3.09
C LEU A 16 9.54 18.41 3.72
N GLY A 17 10.75 18.78 4.16
CA GLY A 17 11.69 17.84 4.79
C GLY A 17 12.21 16.71 3.87
N ILE A 18 12.73 15.62 4.47
CA ILE A 18 13.45 14.52 3.76
C ILE A 18 12.54 13.31 3.46
N GLN A 19 11.40 13.16 4.15
CA GLN A 19 10.58 11.95 4.10
C GLN A 19 9.47 11.96 3.03
N LEU A 20 9.22 13.10 2.37
CA LEU A 20 8.19 13.24 1.35
C LEU A 20 8.74 12.86 -0.03
N ASP A 21 7.85 12.45 -0.97
CA ASP A 21 8.12 12.43 -2.42
C ASP A 21 8.30 13.88 -2.94
N LYS A 22 9.26 14.57 -2.33
CA LYS A 22 9.55 16.00 -2.43
C LYS A 22 9.82 16.39 -3.87
N GLU A 23 10.52 15.54 -4.62
CA GLU A 23 10.88 15.79 -6.01
C GLU A 23 9.65 15.90 -6.91
N GLU A 24 8.59 15.16 -6.62
CA GLU A 24 7.38 15.17 -7.43
C GLU A 24 6.48 16.35 -7.10
N ILE A 25 6.28 16.64 -5.81
CA ILE A 25 5.57 17.84 -5.36
C ILE A 25 6.26 19.08 -5.92
N LEU A 26 7.59 19.18 -5.80
CA LEU A 26 8.33 20.31 -6.35
C LEU A 26 8.20 20.41 -7.87
N ARG A 27 8.12 19.29 -8.59
CA ARG A 27 7.95 19.27 -10.04
C ARG A 27 6.55 19.72 -10.47
N GLU A 28 5.52 19.33 -9.74
CA GLU A 28 4.14 19.77 -9.97
C GLU A 28 4.01 21.28 -9.77
N TYR A 29 4.48 21.78 -8.62
CA TYR A 29 4.49 23.22 -8.36
C TYR A 29 5.40 23.99 -9.32
N ALA A 30 6.51 23.40 -9.78
CA ALA A 30 7.34 24.03 -10.81
C ALA A 30 6.58 24.22 -12.13
N SER A 31 5.76 23.24 -12.54
CA SER A 31 4.91 23.35 -13.74
C SER A 31 3.87 24.45 -13.61
N HIS A 32 3.20 24.55 -12.45
CA HIS A 32 2.22 25.61 -12.21
C HIS A 32 2.85 27.00 -12.14
N ILE A 33 4.05 27.12 -11.56
CA ILE A 33 4.78 28.39 -11.56
C ILE A 33 5.20 28.76 -12.99
N ASP A 34 5.61 27.79 -13.81
CA ASP A 34 5.93 28.05 -15.22
C ASP A 34 4.72 28.56 -16.01
N GLU A 35 3.53 28.00 -15.77
CA GLU A 35 2.27 28.50 -16.34
C GLU A 35 1.98 29.95 -15.91
N ILE A 36 2.12 30.27 -14.62
CA ILE A 36 1.93 31.63 -14.08
C ILE A 36 2.96 32.62 -14.67
N LEU A 37 4.21 32.18 -14.86
CA LEU A 37 5.26 32.98 -15.48
C LEU A 37 5.01 33.23 -16.97
N MET A 38 4.41 32.28 -17.69
CA MET A 38 4.03 32.46 -19.10
C MET A 38 2.83 33.41 -19.26
N GLU A 39 1.92 33.45 -18.28
CA GLU A 39 0.77 34.35 -18.29
C GLU A 39 1.07 35.77 -17.81
N SER A 40 2.21 35.98 -17.13
CA SER A 40 2.56 37.27 -16.53
C SER A 40 3.52 38.07 -17.40
N ASP A 41 3.13 39.33 -17.70
CA ASP A 41 3.95 40.29 -18.46
C ASP A 41 4.87 41.13 -17.53
N CYS A 42 4.95 40.72 -16.26
CA CYS A 42 5.66 41.45 -15.21
C CYS A 42 7.15 41.10 -15.21
N GLN A 43 8.01 42.11 -15.31
CA GLN A 43 9.48 41.94 -15.25
C GLN A 43 10.05 42.06 -13.84
N ASP A 44 9.28 42.58 -12.88
CA ASP A 44 9.72 42.79 -11.52
C ASP A 44 9.68 41.50 -10.68
N GLU A 45 10.81 41.15 -10.06
CA GLU A 45 10.98 39.87 -9.36
C GLU A 45 10.11 39.76 -8.10
N GLU A 46 9.86 40.87 -7.41
CA GLU A 46 9.10 40.91 -6.15
C GLU A 46 7.60 40.81 -6.45
N THR A 47 7.12 41.54 -7.45
CA THR A 47 5.74 41.46 -7.94
C THR A 47 5.39 40.06 -8.46
N VAL A 48 6.33 39.40 -9.15
CA VAL A 48 6.15 38.02 -9.63
C VAL A 48 6.09 37.02 -8.46
N PHE A 49 6.90 37.22 -7.42
CA PHE A 49 6.86 36.37 -6.23
C PHE A 49 5.53 36.50 -5.48
N ASP A 50 5.05 37.72 -5.29
CA ASP A 50 3.75 37.98 -4.65
C ASP A 50 2.59 37.43 -5.49
N LEU A 51 2.69 37.49 -6.81
CA LEU A 51 1.70 36.87 -7.71
C LEU A 51 1.65 35.35 -7.53
N ILE A 52 2.81 34.69 -7.46
CA ILE A 52 2.91 33.24 -7.20
C ILE A 52 2.26 32.90 -5.85
N VAL A 53 2.61 33.64 -4.78
CA VAL A 53 2.05 33.43 -3.44
C VAL A 53 0.55 33.69 -3.40
N SER A 54 0.04 34.70 -4.11
CA SER A 54 -1.39 35.02 -4.14
C SER A 54 -2.24 33.94 -4.83
N ARG A 55 -1.68 33.25 -5.84
CA ARG A 55 -2.39 32.23 -6.60
C ARG A 55 -2.25 30.83 -6.02
N LEU A 56 -1.06 30.48 -5.53
CA LEU A 56 -0.74 29.13 -5.06
C LEU A 56 -0.79 28.99 -3.53
N GLY A 57 -0.74 30.10 -2.79
CA GLY A 57 -0.53 30.12 -1.34
C GLY A 57 0.95 30.27 -0.97
N SER A 58 1.21 30.55 0.31
CA SER A 58 2.59 30.66 0.79
C SER A 58 3.29 29.28 0.86
N PRO A 59 4.61 29.21 0.64
CA PRO A 59 5.36 27.96 0.79
C PRO A 59 5.19 27.31 2.16
N GLU A 60 5.04 28.09 3.23
CA GLU A 60 4.76 27.57 4.58
C GLU A 60 3.38 26.93 4.69
N GLU A 61 2.32 27.58 4.17
CA GLU A 61 0.95 27.04 4.18
C GLU A 61 0.86 25.77 3.36
N ILE A 62 1.45 25.75 2.16
CA ILE A 62 1.50 24.55 1.31
C ILE A 62 2.22 23.42 2.03
N ALA A 63 3.38 23.69 2.64
CA ALA A 63 4.11 22.69 3.40
C ALA A 63 3.33 22.18 4.61
N GLN A 64 2.53 23.04 5.27
CA GLN A 64 1.67 22.63 6.39
C GLN A 64 0.51 21.76 5.92
N VAL A 65 -0.19 22.13 4.85
CA VAL A 65 -1.29 21.35 4.27
C VAL A 65 -0.79 19.95 3.88
N TRP A 66 0.33 19.86 3.18
CA TRP A 66 0.94 18.57 2.86
C TRP A 66 1.33 17.78 4.11
N ARG A 67 1.92 18.45 5.12
CA ARG A 67 2.28 17.78 6.37
C ARG A 67 1.05 17.23 7.10
N GLU A 68 -0.06 17.96 7.11
CA GLU A 68 -1.32 17.52 7.69
C GLU A 68 -1.91 16.34 6.90
N GLU A 69 -2.00 16.44 5.58
CA GLU A 69 -2.53 15.40 4.69
C GLU A 69 -1.72 14.08 4.76
N PHE A 70 -0.40 14.18 4.83
CA PHE A 70 0.50 13.03 5.04
C PHE A 70 0.55 12.55 6.51
N SER A 71 0.19 13.38 7.50
CA SER A 71 0.09 12.90 8.88
C SER A 71 -1.06 11.90 9.06
N VAL A 72 -2.12 12.04 8.25
CA VAL A 72 -3.28 11.13 8.27
C VAL A 72 -3.10 9.93 7.33
N THR A 73 -2.27 10.04 6.30
CA THR A 73 -2.31 9.10 5.15
C THR A 73 -0.90 8.77 4.60
N PRO A 74 0.00 8.04 5.30
CA PRO A 74 0.38 6.69 4.82
C PRO A 74 1.02 5.70 5.83
N SER A 75 1.47 6.16 7.01
CA SER A 75 2.35 5.36 7.89
C SER A 75 1.58 4.27 8.66
N ASN A 76 0.41 4.63 9.19
CA ASN A 76 -0.39 3.72 10.01
C ASN A 76 -0.97 2.57 9.18
N MET A 77 -1.45 2.84 7.96
CA MET A 77 -2.01 1.82 7.05
C MET A 77 -0.97 0.79 6.60
N LYS A 78 0.28 1.21 6.30
CA LYS A 78 1.38 0.27 5.99
C LYS A 78 1.65 -0.68 7.15
N TRP A 79 1.67 -0.16 8.38
CA TRP A 79 1.89 -0.96 9.58
C TRP A 79 0.72 -1.88 9.89
N VAL A 80 -0.53 -1.42 9.73
CA VAL A 80 -1.73 -2.27 9.84
C VAL A 80 -1.65 -3.44 8.86
N PHE A 81 -1.20 -3.20 7.63
CA PHE A 81 -1.05 -4.25 6.62
C PHE A 81 0.06 -5.26 6.96
N ILE A 82 1.24 -4.77 7.35
CA ILE A 82 2.36 -5.63 7.76
C ILE A 82 1.93 -6.45 8.98
N PHE A 83 1.28 -5.81 9.95
CA PHE A 83 0.77 -6.44 11.16
C PHE A 83 -0.26 -7.52 10.85
N LEU A 84 -1.25 -7.27 9.98
CA LEU A 84 -2.24 -8.26 9.57
C LEU A 84 -1.61 -9.46 8.87
N ASN A 85 -0.64 -9.26 7.99
CA ASN A 85 0.06 -10.38 7.35
C ASN A 85 0.90 -11.18 8.33
N VAL A 86 1.62 -10.50 9.24
CA VAL A 86 2.37 -11.17 10.30
C VAL A 86 1.44 -11.91 11.25
N LEU A 87 0.27 -11.36 11.56
CA LEU A 87 -0.75 -11.98 12.41
C LEU A 87 -1.36 -13.22 11.73
N PHE A 88 -1.71 -13.13 10.44
CA PHE A 88 -2.24 -14.28 9.70
C PHE A 88 -1.19 -15.37 9.50
N PHE A 89 0.03 -15.00 9.09
CA PHE A 89 1.10 -15.95 8.84
C PHE A 89 1.66 -16.55 10.15
N GLY A 90 1.97 -15.68 11.11
CA GLY A 90 2.48 -16.07 12.42
C GLY A 90 1.43 -16.79 13.25
N GLY A 91 0.20 -16.30 13.28
CA GLY A 91 -0.92 -16.95 13.96
C GLY A 91 -1.26 -18.31 13.34
N GLY A 92 -1.31 -18.42 12.01
CA GLY A 92 -1.50 -19.70 11.32
C GLY A 92 -0.36 -20.69 11.61
N SER A 93 0.89 -20.22 11.60
CA SER A 93 2.06 -21.05 11.90
C SER A 93 2.06 -21.54 13.35
N LEU A 94 1.78 -20.63 14.30
CA LEU A 94 1.72 -20.94 15.73
C LEU A 94 0.57 -21.90 16.02
N LEU A 95 -0.60 -21.71 15.40
CA LEU A 95 -1.75 -22.60 15.53
C LEU A 95 -1.43 -24.00 14.99
N THR A 96 -0.77 -24.08 13.84
CA THR A 96 -0.34 -25.35 13.23
C THR A 96 0.64 -26.09 14.16
N LEU A 97 1.65 -25.39 14.69
CA LEU A 97 2.60 -25.96 15.64
C LEU A 97 1.93 -26.41 16.94
N ALA A 98 1.06 -25.57 17.50
CA ALA A 98 0.37 -25.85 18.75
C ALA A 98 -0.57 -27.05 18.62
N HIS A 99 -1.29 -27.18 17.50
CA HIS A 99 -2.16 -28.32 17.23
C HIS A 99 -1.38 -29.63 17.21
N ASN A 100 -0.20 -29.61 16.59
CA ASN A 100 0.58 -30.82 16.38
C ASN A 100 1.43 -31.24 17.59
N ILE A 101 1.82 -30.29 18.45
CA ILE A 101 2.65 -30.56 19.63
C ILE A 101 1.78 -30.85 20.87
N PHE A 102 0.70 -30.10 21.09
CA PHE A 102 0.01 -30.09 22.37
C PHE A 102 -1.25 -30.97 22.44
N GLN A 103 -1.71 -31.56 21.32
CA GLN A 103 -2.90 -32.45 21.24
C GLN A 103 -4.12 -32.00 22.08
N TRP A 104 -4.31 -30.69 22.23
CA TRP A 104 -5.42 -30.16 23.03
C TRP A 104 -6.76 -30.30 22.29
N GLU A 105 -7.79 -30.82 22.96
CA GLU A 105 -9.10 -31.06 22.34
C GLU A 105 -9.76 -29.78 21.80
N TRP A 106 -9.71 -28.67 22.55
CA TRP A 106 -10.26 -27.38 22.10
C TRP A 106 -9.56 -26.86 20.83
N LEU A 107 -8.26 -27.12 20.70
CA LEU A 107 -7.46 -26.72 19.55
C LEU A 107 -7.79 -27.58 18.32
N SER A 108 -8.09 -28.87 18.53
CA SER A 108 -8.57 -29.78 17.48
C SER A 108 -9.95 -29.37 16.96
N VAL A 109 -10.87 -28.98 17.83
CA VAL A 109 -12.19 -28.45 17.43
C VAL A 109 -12.04 -27.17 16.60
N LEU A 110 -11.21 -26.24 17.07
CA LEU A 110 -10.93 -24.99 16.34
C LEU A 110 -10.29 -25.27 14.97
N TRP A 111 -9.32 -26.19 14.92
CA TRP A 111 -8.65 -26.61 13.69
C TRP A 111 -9.62 -27.25 12.69
N ASN A 112 -10.51 -28.14 13.15
CA ASN A 112 -11.53 -28.76 12.30
C ASN A 112 -12.52 -27.73 11.72
N HIS A 113 -12.93 -26.73 12.52
CA HIS A 113 -13.77 -25.65 12.01
C HIS A 113 -13.03 -24.78 10.99
N LEU A 114 -11.80 -24.35 11.29
CA LEU A 114 -10.99 -23.54 10.37
C LEU A 114 -10.74 -24.27 9.05
N THR A 115 -10.49 -25.58 9.13
CA THR A 115 -10.22 -26.43 7.97
C THR A 115 -11.46 -26.81 7.16
N SER A 116 -12.66 -26.56 7.70
CA SER A 116 -13.93 -26.78 7.00
C SER A 116 -14.37 -25.62 6.09
N ILE A 117 -13.79 -24.42 6.26
CA ILE A 117 -14.17 -23.20 5.51
C ILE A 117 -13.04 -22.55 4.68
N PRO A 118 -12.12 -23.32 4.04
CA PRO A 118 -10.95 -22.75 3.39
C PRO A 118 -11.32 -21.83 2.20
N THR A 119 -12.42 -22.11 1.50
CA THR A 119 -12.93 -21.28 0.41
C THR A 119 -13.40 -19.90 0.90
N LEU A 120 -14.06 -19.85 2.07
CA LEU A 120 -14.50 -18.59 2.68
C LEU A 120 -13.30 -17.73 3.09
N ILE A 121 -12.28 -18.36 3.68
CA ILE A 121 -11.03 -17.69 4.06
C ILE A 121 -10.35 -17.08 2.81
N ALA A 122 -10.25 -17.84 1.72
CA ALA A 122 -9.69 -17.35 0.47
C ALA A 122 -10.49 -16.16 -0.11
N PHE A 123 -11.81 -16.21 -0.04
CA PHE A 123 -12.68 -15.13 -0.53
C PHE A 123 -12.53 -13.84 0.29
N LEU A 124 -12.51 -13.96 1.63
CA LEU A 124 -12.25 -12.84 2.53
C LEU A 124 -10.86 -12.24 2.30
N TYR A 125 -9.86 -13.08 2.06
CA TYR A 125 -8.51 -12.65 1.74
C TYR A 125 -8.46 -11.87 0.42
N MET A 126 -9.14 -12.35 -0.63
CA MET A 126 -9.27 -11.61 -1.90
C MET A 126 -9.96 -10.26 -1.70
N PHE A 127 -11.03 -10.20 -0.91
CA PHE A 127 -11.73 -8.96 -0.61
C PHE A 127 -10.84 -7.96 0.13
N PHE A 128 -10.09 -8.44 1.14
CA PHE A 128 -9.09 -7.64 1.84
C PHE A 128 -8.05 -7.05 0.88
N TRP A 129 -7.54 -7.84 -0.07
CA TRP A 129 -6.60 -7.37 -1.09
C TRP A 129 -7.17 -6.39 -2.10
N ALA A 130 -8.47 -6.51 -2.42
CA ALA A 130 -9.18 -5.55 -3.25
C ALA A 130 -9.31 -4.19 -2.54
N LEU A 131 -9.74 -4.23 -1.27
CA LEU A 131 -9.92 -3.05 -0.43
C LEU A 131 -8.59 -2.36 -0.15
N LEU A 132 -7.53 -3.13 0.06
CA LEU A 132 -6.17 -2.59 0.15
C LEU A 132 -5.72 -1.90 -1.14
N GLY A 133 -5.99 -2.54 -2.28
CA GLY A 133 -5.73 -1.92 -3.58
C GLY A 133 -6.42 -0.56 -3.66
N TYR A 134 -7.70 -0.51 -3.30
CA TYR A 134 -8.52 0.70 -3.25
C TYR A 134 -7.92 1.78 -2.33
N GLU A 135 -7.60 1.46 -1.09
CA GLU A 135 -7.02 2.44 -0.16
C GLU A 135 -5.66 2.97 -0.66
N ILE A 136 -4.81 2.11 -1.24
CA ILE A 136 -3.54 2.56 -1.84
C ILE A 136 -3.79 3.46 -3.06
N GLY A 137 -4.79 3.13 -3.88
CA GLY A 137 -5.18 3.94 -5.03
C GLY A 137 -5.68 5.31 -4.64
N LYS A 138 -6.49 5.37 -3.57
CA LYS A 138 -7.04 6.59 -3.02
C LYS A 138 -5.96 7.44 -2.34
N GLY A 139 -5.07 6.85 -1.55
CA GLY A 139 -4.09 7.57 -0.75
C GLY A 139 -2.79 7.96 -1.47
N PHE A 140 -2.42 7.29 -2.56
CA PHE A 140 -1.10 7.50 -3.20
C PHE A 140 -1.15 7.83 -4.71
N GLY A 141 -2.35 7.96 -5.29
CA GLY A 141 -2.50 8.40 -6.69
C GLY A 141 -1.60 7.64 -7.67
N HIS A 142 -0.86 8.35 -8.52
CA HIS A 142 0.03 7.78 -9.55
C HIS A 142 1.20 6.97 -8.97
N ASN A 143 1.74 7.36 -7.81
CA ASN A 143 2.92 6.72 -7.19
C ASN A 143 2.59 5.49 -6.37
N GLY A 144 1.32 5.31 -6.01
CA GLY A 144 0.80 4.12 -5.35
C GLY A 144 1.06 2.82 -6.11
N ARG A 145 1.37 2.89 -7.41
CA ARG A 145 1.65 1.72 -8.26
C ARG A 145 2.87 0.92 -7.79
N VAL A 146 3.98 1.62 -7.50
CA VAL A 146 5.24 0.99 -7.07
C VAL A 146 5.07 0.47 -5.65
N LEU A 147 4.35 1.22 -4.81
CA LEU A 147 4.05 0.83 -3.45
C LEU A 147 3.16 -0.41 -3.39
N LEU A 148 2.06 -0.44 -4.15
CA LEU A 148 1.19 -1.61 -4.31
C LEU A 148 2.02 -2.83 -4.70
N ARG A 149 2.89 -2.72 -5.69
CA ARG A 149 3.71 -3.85 -6.16
C ARG A 149 4.70 -4.34 -5.10
N LYS A 150 5.42 -3.46 -4.40
CA LYS A 150 6.38 -3.84 -3.35
C LYS A 150 5.66 -4.48 -2.15
N THR A 151 4.58 -3.85 -1.68
CA THR A 151 3.76 -4.34 -0.57
C THR A 151 3.11 -5.68 -0.91
N PHE A 152 2.60 -5.82 -2.14
CA PHE A 152 2.05 -7.06 -2.66
C PHE A 152 3.09 -8.19 -2.67
N LEU A 153 4.26 -7.95 -3.27
CA LEU A 153 5.32 -8.96 -3.32
C LEU A 153 5.79 -9.38 -1.93
N LEU A 154 6.02 -8.41 -1.03
CA LEU A 154 6.56 -8.68 0.31
C LEU A 154 5.63 -9.55 1.15
N SER A 155 4.31 -9.39 0.98
CA SER A 155 3.30 -10.17 1.69
C SER A 155 2.99 -11.52 0.99
N LEU A 156 3.05 -11.56 -0.34
CA LEU A 156 2.74 -12.76 -1.11
C LEU A 156 3.88 -13.79 -1.10
N VAL A 157 5.14 -13.33 -1.11
CA VAL A 157 6.33 -14.20 -1.19
C VAL A 157 6.40 -15.21 -0.04
N PRO A 158 6.21 -14.85 1.25
CA PRO A 158 6.17 -15.82 2.35
C PRO A 158 5.07 -16.87 2.20
N ASN A 159 3.86 -16.46 1.79
CA ASN A 159 2.73 -17.35 1.57
C ASN A 159 2.97 -18.32 0.40
N LEU A 160 3.50 -17.81 -0.72
CA LEU A 160 3.88 -18.64 -1.87
C LEU A 160 4.99 -19.63 -1.54
N LEU A 161 6.02 -19.18 -0.81
CA LEU A 161 7.10 -20.06 -0.35
C LEU A 161 6.55 -21.19 0.51
N LEU A 162 5.66 -20.90 1.46
CA LEU A 162 5.05 -21.93 2.31
C LEU A 162 4.24 -22.94 1.48
N MET A 163 3.44 -22.47 0.50
CA MET A 163 2.71 -23.36 -0.41
C MET A 163 3.64 -24.23 -1.26
N VAL A 164 4.75 -23.66 -1.74
CA VAL A 164 5.75 -24.40 -2.53
C VAL A 164 6.47 -25.44 -1.67
N LEU A 165 6.90 -25.08 -0.45
CA LEU A 165 7.57 -25.99 0.50
C LEU A 165 6.68 -27.16 0.91
N THR A 166 5.37 -26.92 1.05
CA THR A 166 4.39 -27.98 1.33
C THR A 166 4.15 -28.87 0.10
N VAL A 167 4.11 -28.33 -1.12
CA VAL A 167 4.01 -29.13 -2.37
C VAL A 167 5.23 -30.02 -2.58
N PHE A 168 6.44 -29.50 -2.33
CA PHE A 168 7.68 -30.28 -2.44
C PHE A 168 7.91 -31.26 -1.28
N GLN A 169 6.93 -31.39 -0.36
CA GLN A 169 7.00 -32.26 0.81
C GLN A 169 8.20 -32.03 1.73
N ILE A 170 8.80 -30.83 1.68
CA ILE A 170 9.80 -30.41 2.67
C ILE A 170 9.12 -30.27 4.04
N ILE A 171 7.84 -29.86 4.05
CA ILE A 171 6.99 -29.88 5.24
C ILE A 171 5.95 -31.01 5.08
N PRO A 172 5.83 -31.95 6.04
CA PRO A 172 4.94 -33.09 5.94
C PRO A 172 3.47 -32.66 5.80
N HIS A 173 2.79 -33.15 4.75
CA HIS A 173 1.38 -32.84 4.48
C HIS A 173 0.43 -33.18 5.63
N SER A 174 0.79 -34.16 6.46
CA SER A 174 0.00 -34.55 7.63
C SER A 174 -0.20 -33.41 8.63
N TRP A 175 0.73 -32.45 8.70
CA TRP A 175 0.63 -31.31 9.61
C TRP A 175 -0.47 -30.33 9.19
N PHE A 176 -0.85 -30.34 7.92
CA PHE A 176 -1.84 -29.45 7.34
C PHE A 176 -3.07 -30.21 6.81
N ALA A 177 -3.19 -31.50 7.08
CA ALA A 177 -4.41 -32.23 6.77
C ALA A 177 -5.54 -31.79 7.72
N PRO A 178 -6.77 -31.57 7.24
CA PRO A 178 -7.28 -31.75 5.87
C PRO A 178 -7.19 -30.49 4.97
N LEU A 179 -6.58 -29.40 5.46
CA LEU A 179 -6.48 -28.10 4.77
C LEU A 179 -5.81 -28.19 3.39
N LEU A 180 -4.64 -28.83 3.30
CA LEU A 180 -3.80 -28.87 2.09
C LEU A 180 -4.11 -30.08 1.20
N THR A 181 -5.35 -30.17 0.70
CA THR A 181 -5.65 -31.07 -0.42
C THR A 181 -5.03 -30.56 -1.72
N LYS A 182 -4.69 -31.46 -2.65
CA LYS A 182 -4.16 -31.06 -3.99
C LYS A 182 -5.08 -30.06 -4.69
N THR A 183 -6.39 -30.25 -4.58
CA THR A 183 -7.41 -29.35 -5.14
C THR A 183 -7.33 -27.96 -4.52
N PHE A 184 -7.15 -27.86 -3.21
CA PHE A 184 -7.01 -26.58 -2.52
C PHE A 184 -5.72 -25.85 -2.92
N ILE A 185 -4.60 -26.56 -3.06
CA ILE A 185 -3.33 -25.97 -3.51
C ILE A 185 -3.48 -25.37 -4.90
N ILE A 186 -4.09 -26.09 -5.85
CA ILE A 186 -4.35 -25.59 -7.21
C ILE A 186 -5.26 -24.34 -7.16
N ALA A 187 -6.33 -24.38 -6.35
CA ALA A 187 -7.22 -23.24 -6.17
C ALA A 187 -6.48 -22.01 -5.59
N CYS A 188 -5.59 -22.21 -4.61
CA CYS A 188 -4.77 -21.15 -4.03
C CYS A 188 -3.78 -20.55 -5.03
N ILE A 189 -3.18 -21.37 -5.91
CA ILE A 189 -2.32 -20.86 -7.00
C ILE A 189 -3.14 -19.98 -7.95
N ILE A 190 -4.33 -20.45 -8.37
CA ILE A 190 -5.23 -19.67 -9.23
C ILE A 190 -5.65 -18.36 -8.55
N PHE A 191 -6.08 -18.42 -7.28
CA PHE A 191 -6.44 -17.21 -6.52
C PHE A 191 -5.26 -16.27 -6.36
N THR A 192 -4.04 -16.79 -6.18
CA THR A 192 -2.83 -15.97 -6.10
C THR A 192 -2.55 -15.22 -7.40
N ILE A 193 -2.75 -15.86 -8.56
CA ILE A 193 -2.64 -15.22 -9.87
C ILE A 193 -3.72 -14.14 -10.04
N ILE A 194 -4.95 -14.42 -9.61
CA ILE A 194 -6.10 -13.49 -9.69
C ILE A 194 -5.99 -12.35 -8.66
N LEU A 195 -5.25 -12.55 -7.58
CA LEU A 195 -5.09 -11.56 -6.51
C LEU A 195 -4.51 -10.25 -7.04
N TYR A 196 -3.50 -10.35 -7.91
CA TYR A 196 -2.85 -9.17 -8.50
C TYR A 196 -3.80 -8.30 -9.34
N PRO A 197 -4.55 -8.84 -10.33
CA PRO A 197 -5.53 -8.05 -11.07
C PRO A 197 -6.67 -7.54 -10.18
N VAL A 198 -7.08 -8.27 -9.14
CA VAL A 198 -8.09 -7.79 -8.18
C VAL A 198 -7.58 -6.57 -7.39
N SER A 199 -6.38 -6.64 -6.82
CA SER A 199 -5.74 -5.49 -6.15
C SER A 199 -5.51 -4.33 -7.12
N TRP A 200 -5.20 -4.61 -8.39
CA TRP A 200 -5.07 -3.60 -9.43
C TRP A 200 -6.39 -2.88 -9.74
N ILE A 201 -7.50 -3.62 -9.82
CA ILE A 201 -8.84 -3.06 -10.04
C ILE A 201 -9.21 -2.17 -8.86
N GLY A 202 -8.99 -2.63 -7.62
CA GLY A 202 -9.16 -1.83 -6.42
C GLY A 202 -8.37 -0.53 -6.51
N TYR A 203 -7.08 -0.61 -6.83
CA TYR A 203 -6.19 0.56 -7.00
C TYR A 203 -6.70 1.55 -8.04
N ARG A 204 -7.15 1.09 -9.21
CA ARG A 204 -7.72 2.01 -10.20
C ARG A 204 -8.99 2.69 -9.69
N TRP A 205 -9.80 1.98 -8.90
CA TRP A 205 -11.06 2.50 -8.37
C TRP A 205 -10.80 3.55 -7.28
N GLY A 206 -9.90 3.27 -6.35
CA GLY A 206 -9.49 4.23 -5.32
C GLY A 206 -8.90 5.50 -5.91
N ARG A 207 -8.06 5.37 -6.93
CA ARG A 207 -7.48 6.51 -7.64
C ARG A 207 -8.53 7.41 -8.30
N LYS A 208 -9.61 6.84 -8.84
CA LYS A 208 -10.72 7.63 -9.42
C LYS A 208 -11.55 8.35 -8.36
N ALA A 209 -11.61 7.83 -7.13
CA ALA A 209 -12.34 8.44 -6.03
C ALA A 209 -11.54 9.55 -5.30
N SER A 210 -10.26 9.70 -5.64
CA SER A 210 -9.37 10.75 -5.12
C SER A 210 -9.30 12.00 -6.02
N ILE A 211 -9.95 11.96 -7.19
CA ILE A 211 -10.09 13.10 -8.12
C ILE A 211 -11.42 13.80 -7.83
#